data_AF-A0A3Q3GZY0-F1
#
_entry.id   AF-A0A3Q3GZY0-F1
#
_cell.length_a   1.000
_cell.length_b   1.000
_cell.length_c   1.000
_cell.angle_alpha   90.00
_cell.angle_beta   90.00
_cell.angle_gamma   90.00
#
_symmetry.space_group_name_H-M   'P 1'
#
loop_
_entity.id
_entity.type
_entity.pdbx_description
1 polymer ?
#
loop_
_entity_poly.entity_id
_entity_poly.type
_entity_poly.pdbx_seq_one_letter_code
_entity_poly.pdbx_strand_id
1 'polypeptide(L)' 'MTSCAQCGKRFTQSGHLKTHQSVHTGERPFACELCGKRFAGKQNLRIHQQKHHQGELPV' A
#
# COMPACT_ATOMS: atom_id res chain seq x y z
N MET A 1 12.40 13.54 -8.92
CA MET A 1 12.72 12.51 -7.91
C MET A 1 12.44 13.09 -6.54
N THR A 2 11.47 12.54 -5.81
CA THR A 2 11.11 12.97 -4.46
C THR A 2 11.77 12.07 -3.42
N SER A 3 12.34 12.65 -2.37
CA SER A 3 13.02 11.93 -1.29
C SER A 3 12.15 11.79 -0.06
N CYS A 4 12.37 10.72 0.70
CA CYS A 4 11.79 10.53 2.02
C CYS A 4 12.53 11.40 3.05
N ALA A 5 11.79 12.24 3.78
CA ALA A 5 12.38 13.12 4.78
C ALA A 5 12.98 12.38 5.99
N GLN A 6 12.51 11.16 6.30
CA GLN A 6 13.01 10.39 7.45
C GLN A 6 14.29 9.60 7.16
N CYS A 7 14.45 9.05 5.95
CA CYS A 7 15.56 8.16 5.63
C CYS A 7 16.34 8.54 4.36
N GLY A 8 15.99 9.64 3.69
CA GLY A 8 16.67 10.14 2.50
C GLY A 8 16.47 9.31 1.22
N LYS A 9 15.76 8.16 1.28
CA LYS A 9 15.50 7.33 0.09
C LYS A 9 14.80 8.11 -1.00
N ARG A 10 15.29 7.97 -2.24
CA ARG A 10 14.79 8.68 -3.42
C ARG A 10 13.81 7.80 -4.18
N PHE A 11 12.71 8.41 -4.61
CA PHE A 11 11.67 7.76 -5.41
C PHE A 11 11.42 8.58 -6.68
N THR A 12 11.16 7.88 -7.77
CA THR A 12 10.81 8.50 -9.05
C THR A 12 9.34 8.91 -9.10
N GLN A 13 8.48 8.22 -8.33
CA GLN A 13 7.04 8.47 -8.26
C GLN A 13 6.61 8.87 -6.84
N SER A 14 5.81 9.93 -6.74
CA SER A 14 5.26 10.41 -5.46
C SER A 14 4.38 9.36 -4.77
N GLY A 15 3.62 8.57 -5.53
CA GLY A 15 2.80 7.49 -4.97
C GLY A 15 3.63 6.40 -4.26
N HIS A 16 4.83 6.10 -4.78
CA HIS A 16 5.76 5.17 -4.12
C HIS A 16 6.36 5.77 -2.84
N LEU A 17 6.67 7.06 -2.84
CA LEU A 17 7.10 7.76 -1.63
C LEU A 17 6.00 7.74 -0.56
N LYS A 18 4.75 8.06 -0.91
CA LYS A 18 3.62 8.03 0.03
C LYS A 18 3.40 6.64 0.62
N THR A 19 3.47 5.60 -0.23
CA THR A 19 3.38 4.20 0.22
C THR A 19 4.57 3.87 1.13
N HIS A 20 5.78 4.34 0.81
CA HIS A 20 6.96 4.10 1.63
C HIS A 20 6.89 4.77 3.02
N GLN A 21 6.28 5.95 3.13
CA GLN A 21 6.10 6.63 4.42
C GLN A 21 5.35 5.78 5.46
N SER A 22 4.44 4.91 5.02
CA SER A 22 3.76 3.94 5.91
C SER A 22 4.69 3.01 6.67
N VAL A 23 5.91 2.76 6.16
CA VAL A 23 6.90 1.91 6.85
C VAL A 23 7.40 2.59 8.11
N HIS A 24 7.44 3.93 8.10
CA HIS A 24 7.86 4.72 9.23
C HIS A 24 6.73 4.98 10.23
N THR A 25 5.51 5.27 9.73
CA THR A 25 4.36 5.55 10.59
C THR A 25 3.62 4.31 11.05
N GLY A 26 3.86 3.16 10.41
CA GLY A 26 3.07 1.94 10.59
C GLY A 26 1.66 2.02 10.01
N GLU A 27 1.27 3.16 9.41
CA GLU A 27 -0.08 3.36 8.90
C GLU A 27 -0.34 2.51 7.67
N ARG A 28 -1.28 1.58 7.77
CA ARG A 28 -1.73 0.78 6.63
C ARG A 28 -3.16 1.18 6.30
N PRO A 29 -3.38 2.25 5.51
CA PRO A 29 -4.72 2.81 5.31
C PRO A 29 -5.62 1.89 4.48
N PHE A 30 -5.05 0.98 3.69
CA PHE A 30 -5.82 0.09 2.83
C PHE A 30 -6.10 -1.23 3.56
N ALA A 31 -7.35 -1.47 3.94
CA ALA A 31 -7.78 -2.74 4.51
C ALA A 31 -8.44 -3.62 3.44
N CYS A 32 -8.21 -4.93 3.49
CA CYS A 32 -9.03 -5.88 2.78
C CYS A 32 -10.34 -6.06 3.55
N GLU A 33 -11.46 -5.83 2.90
CA GLU A 33 -12.79 -5.94 3.52
C GLU A 33 -13.19 -7.39 3.83
N LEU A 34 -12.57 -8.36 3.14
CA LEU A 34 -12.91 -9.77 3.27
C LEU A 34 -12.18 -10.46 4.43
N CYS A 35 -10.94 -10.07 4.71
CA CYS A 35 -10.14 -10.69 5.78
C CYS A 35 -9.56 -9.69 6.79
N GLY A 36 -9.83 -8.40 6.66
CA GLY A 36 -9.32 -7.34 7.53
C GLY A 36 -7.83 -7.02 7.39
N LYS A 37 -7.10 -7.72 6.52
CA LYS A 37 -5.64 -7.55 6.37
C LYS A 37 -5.31 -6.18 5.81
N ARG A 38 -4.38 -5.47 6.44
CA ARG A 38 -4.02 -4.09 6.08
C ARG A 38 -2.74 -4.01 5.24
N PHE A 39 -2.73 -3.09 4.28
CA PHE A 39 -1.66 -2.85 3.31
C PHE A 39 -1.26 -1.37 3.27
N ALA A 40 0.01 -1.14 2.98
CA ALA A 40 0.59 0.19 2.79
C ALA A 40 0.14 0.89 1.51
N GLY A 41 -0.27 0.13 0.48
CA GLY A 41 -0.59 0.66 -0.84
C GLY A 41 -1.74 -0.08 -1.52
N LYS A 42 -2.53 0.65 -2.33
CA LYS A 42 -3.69 0.14 -3.07
C LYS A 42 -3.32 -1.01 -4.03
N GLN A 43 -2.17 -0.93 -4.69
CA GLN A 43 -1.72 -1.99 -5.60
C GLN A 43 -1.48 -3.32 -4.86
N ASN A 44 -0.91 -3.25 -3.65
CA ASN A 44 -0.66 -4.44 -2.84
C ASN A 44 -1.97 -5.07 -2.36
N LEU A 45 -2.94 -4.25 -1.95
CA LEU A 45 -4.30 -4.71 -1.63
C LEU A 45 -4.95 -5.39 -2.83
N ARG A 46 -4.89 -4.77 -4.02
CA ARG A 46 -5.49 -5.31 -5.24
C ARG A 46 -4.91 -6.67 -5.62
N ILE A 47 -3.57 -6.80 -5.57
CA ILE A 47 -2.90 -8.08 -5.85
C ILE A 47 -3.31 -9.13 -4.80
N HIS A 48 -3.40 -8.74 -3.53
CA HIS A 48 -3.86 -9.63 -2.46
C HIS A 48 -5.29 -10.11 -2.70
N GLN A 49 -6.24 -9.20 -2.96
CA GLN A 49 -7.62 -9.55 -3.27
C GLN A 49 -7.70 -10.48 -4.48
N GLN A 50 -6.99 -10.16 -5.56
CA GLN A 50 -7.01 -10.99 -6.76
C GLN A 50 -6.49 -12.41 -6.52
N LYS A 51 -5.47 -12.58 -5.66
CA LYS A 51 -4.83 -13.88 -5.41
C LYS A 51 -5.54 -14.71 -4.34
N HIS A 52 -6.13 -14.07 -3.34
CA HIS A 52 -6.69 -14.74 -2.17
C HIS A 52 -8.22 -14.73 -2.13
N HIS A 53 -8.85 -13.82 -2.89
CA HIS A 53 -10.29 -13.59 -2.93
C HIS A 53 -10.77 -13.56 -4.39
N GLN A 54 -10.27 -14.50 -5.20
CA GLN A 54 -10.61 -14.58 -6.62
C GLN A 54 -12.09 -14.92 -6.79
N GLY A 55 -12.85 -13.99 -7.36
CA GLY A 55 -14.31 -14.12 -7.55
C GLY A 55 -15.13 -13.09 -6.77
N GLU A 56 -14.53 -12.43 -5.78
CA GLU A 56 -15.14 -11.33 -5.04
C GLU A 56 -14.62 -10.01 -5.63
N LEU A 57 -15.15 -9.61 -6.80
CA LEU A 57 -14.88 -8.27 -7.32
C LEU A 57 -15.38 -7.25 -6.28
N PRO A 58 -14.57 -6.22 -5.94
CA PRO A 58 -15.08 -5.13 -5.12
C PRO A 58 -16.07 -4.32 -5.95
N VAL A 59 -17.29 -4.19 -5.43
CA VAL A 59 -18.29 -3.19 -5.85
C VAL A 59 -17.71 -1.78 -5.72
#